data_AF-A0A1Q3UMN6-F1
#
_entry.id   AF-A0A1Q3UMN6-F1
#
_cell.length_a   1.000
_cell.length_b   1.000
_cell.length_c   1.000
_cell.angle_alpha   90.00
_cell.angle_beta   90.00
_cell.angle_gamma   90.00
#
_symmetry.space_group_name_H-M   'P 1'
#
loop_
_entity.id
_entity.type
_entity.pdbx_description
1 polymer ?
#
loop_
_entity_poly.entity_id
_entity_poly.type
_entity_poly.pdbx_seq_one_letter_code
_entity_poly.pdbx_strand_id
1 'polypeptide(L)'
;MKILITAATSAGSHKLKKQFDGHVVQMSDYHELPAFMNVVKLPDPKVDTYAHEMLTLCLDIGAEQVYLMEEAEVNALLPSGQLFTEYNIELIDGRNL
;
A
#
# COMPACT_ATOMS: atom_id res chain seq x y z
N MET A 1 6.74 12.99 3.99
CA MET A 1 5.78 12.21 3.22
C MET A 1 6.43 11.04 2.51
N LYS A 2 6.28 9.87 3.12
CA LYS A 2 6.55 8.59 2.46
C LYS A 2 5.23 7.95 2.03
N ILE A 3 5.18 7.54 0.77
CA ILE A 3 3.98 7.02 0.12
C ILE A 3 4.19 5.53 -0.14
N LEU A 4 3.22 4.70 0.25
CA LEU A 4 3.13 3.31 -0.12
C LEU A 4 2.14 3.16 -1.29
N ILE A 5 2.56 2.53 -2.38
CA ILE A 5 1.68 2.15 -3.50
C ILE A 5 1.70 0.63 -3.62
N THR A 6 0.53 0.00 -3.53
CA THR A 6 0.39 -1.45 -3.63
C THR A 6 0.37 -1.93 -5.10
N ALA A 7 0.22 -3.24 -5.31
CA ALA A 7 0.25 -3.88 -6.63
C ALA A 7 1.44 -3.41 -7.49
N ALA A 8 2.66 -3.52 -6.96
CA ALA A 8 3.87 -3.01 -7.61
C ALA A 8 4.08 -3.54 -9.03
N THR A 9 3.52 -4.69 -9.38
CA THR A 9 3.58 -5.28 -10.72
C THR A 9 2.59 -4.66 -11.72
N SER A 10 1.64 -3.84 -11.26
CA SER A 10 0.60 -3.29 -12.12
C SER A 10 1.05 -2.03 -12.87
N ALA A 11 0.62 -1.91 -14.12
CA ALA A 11 0.86 -0.69 -14.92
C ALA A 11 0.23 0.55 -14.28
N GLY A 12 -0.91 0.39 -13.59
CA GLY A 12 -1.60 1.45 -12.86
C GLY A 12 -0.73 2.03 -11.75
N SER A 13 -0.14 1.17 -10.92
CA SER A 13 0.74 1.59 -9.82
C SER A 13 1.98 2.33 -10.33
N HIS A 14 2.58 1.86 -11.43
CA HIS A 14 3.70 2.56 -12.07
C HIS A 14 3.31 3.91 -12.67
N LYS A 15 2.12 4.04 -13.26
CA LYS A 15 1.59 5.31 -13.75
C LYS A 15 1.37 6.28 -12.58
N LEU A 16 0.76 5.81 -11.50
CA LEU A 16 0.51 6.60 -10.30
C LEU A 16 1.81 7.07 -9.63
N LYS A 17 2.82 6.20 -9.53
CA LYS A 17 4.15 6.56 -9.01
C LYS A 17 4.76 7.80 -9.70
N LYS A 18 4.55 7.96 -11.01
CA LYS A 18 5.07 9.11 -11.79
C LYS A 18 4.40 10.43 -11.41
N GLN A 19 3.24 10.40 -10.76
CA GLN A 19 2.55 11.61 -10.30
C GLN A 19 3.18 12.17 -9.00
N PHE A 20 4.01 11.38 -8.32
CA PHE A 20 4.65 11.73 -7.05
C PHE A 20 6.15 12.04 -7.19
N ASP A 21 6.55 12.64 -8.31
CA ASP A 21 7.93 13.06 -8.51
C ASP A 21 8.39 13.98 -7.36
N GLY A 22 9.50 13.62 -6.72
CA GLY A 22 10.04 14.33 -5.54
C GLY A 22 9.62 13.77 -4.18
N HIS A 23 8.71 12.79 -4.14
CA HIS A 23 8.34 12.08 -2.91
C HIS A 23 9.06 10.73 -2.77
N VAL A 24 9.15 10.23 -1.53
CA VAL A 24 9.66 8.87 -1.27
C VAL A 24 8.52 7.89 -1.50
N VAL A 25 8.53 7.22 -2.66
CA VAL A 25 7.53 6.22 -3.02
C VAL A 25 8.08 4.81 -2.82
N GLN A 26 7.45 4.05 -1.91
CA GLN A 26 7.65 2.62 -1.74
C GLN A 26 6.61 1.86 -2.57
N MET A 27 7.09 1.08 -3.53
CA MET A 27 6.24 0.12 -4.25
C MET A 27 6.27 -1.21 -3.49
N SER A 28 5.10 -1.82 -3.33
CA SER A 28 4.93 -3.08 -2.60
C SER A 28 3.90 -3.99 -3.27
N ASP A 29 4.00 -5.30 -3.05
CA ASP A 29 3.09 -6.29 -3.67
C ASP A 29 2.91 -7.50 -2.74
N TYR A 30 1.72 -8.09 -2.72
CA TYR A 30 1.44 -9.31 -1.96
C TYR A 30 1.74 -10.58 -2.76
N HIS A 31 1.97 -10.48 -4.07
CA HIS A 31 2.43 -11.61 -4.88
C HIS A 31 3.88 -11.96 -4.57
N GLU A 32 4.29 -13.18 -4.90
CA GLU A 32 5.69 -13.57 -4.79
C GLU A 32 6.47 -12.96 -5.96
N LEU A 33 7.40 -12.05 -5.63
CA LEU A 33 8.20 -11.35 -6.63
C LEU A 33 9.65 -11.81 -6.57
N PRO A 34 10.36 -11.83 -7.71
CA PRO A 34 11.78 -12.10 -7.72
C PRO A 34 12.55 -11.17 -6.77
N ALA A 35 13.50 -11.73 -6.01
CA ALA A 35 14.26 -11.00 -4.99
C ALA A 35 15.01 -9.77 -5.55
N PHE A 36 15.32 -9.74 -6.85
CA PHE A 36 16.00 -8.61 -7.48
C PHE A 36 15.11 -7.35 -7.62
N MET A 37 13.80 -7.45 -7.43
CA MET A 37 12.86 -6.37 -7.73
C MET A 37 12.79 -5.29 -6.61
N ASN A 38 13.44 -5.52 -5.47
CA ASN A 38 13.45 -4.62 -4.29
C ASN A 38 12.05 -4.07 -3.92
N VAL A 39 11.04 -4.92 -4.04
CA VAL A 39 9.66 -4.63 -3.67
C VAL A 39 9.43 -5.18 -2.27
N VAL A 40 8.84 -4.36 -1.39
CA VAL A 40 8.47 -4.83 -0.05
C VAL A 40 7.29 -5.78 -0.18
N LYS A 41 7.41 -6.95 0.45
CA LYS A 41 6.35 -7.96 0.47
C LYS A 41 5.20 -7.46 1.35
N LEU A 42 4.00 -7.46 0.81
CA LEU A 42 2.78 -7.19 1.56
C LEU A 42 2.18 -8.50 2.10
N PRO A 43 1.40 -8.42 3.20
CA PRO A 43 0.52 -9.49 3.62
C PRO A 43 -0.56 -9.78 2.57
N ASP A 44 -1.16 -10.97 2.60
CA ASP A 44 -2.22 -11.37 1.66
C ASP A 44 -3.54 -10.67 2.04
N PRO A 45 -4.21 -9.93 1.14
CA PRO A 45 -5.49 -9.27 1.45
C PRO A 45 -6.62 -10.22 1.84
N LYS A 46 -6.45 -11.55 1.69
CA LYS A 46 -7.43 -12.57 2.05
C LYS A 46 -7.32 -13.05 3.50
N VAL A 47 -6.27 -12.69 4.25
CA VAL A 47 -6.14 -13.13 5.64
C VAL A 47 -6.87 -12.17 6.58
N ASP A 48 -7.48 -12.72 7.65
CA ASP A 48 -8.26 -11.93 8.62
C ASP A 48 -7.40 -10.88 9.36
N THR A 49 -6.10 -11.11 9.44
CA THR A 49 -5.13 -10.22 10.11
C THR A 49 -4.61 -9.09 9.21
N TYR A 50 -5.06 -9.01 7.95
CA TYR A 50 -4.50 -8.11 6.94
C TYR A 50 -4.43 -6.65 7.39
N ALA A 51 -5.48 -6.11 8.01
CA ALA A 51 -5.49 -4.72 8.47
C ALA A 51 -4.42 -4.43 9.54
N HIS A 52 -4.20 -5.35 10.48
CA HIS A 52 -3.19 -5.19 11.52
C HIS A 52 -1.77 -5.39 10.99
N GLU A 53 -1.58 -6.35 10.08
CA GLU A 53 -0.30 -6.59 9.42
C GLU A 53 0.10 -5.40 8.53
N MET A 54 -0.86 -4.83 7.79
CA MET A 54 -0.66 -3.62 7.00
C MET A 54 -0.35 -2.40 7.86
N LEU A 55 -1.05 -2.22 8.99
CA LEU A 55 -0.73 -1.14 9.93
C LEU A 55 0.71 -1.25 10.44
N THR A 56 1.09 -2.45 10.90
CA THR A 56 2.45 -2.72 11.40
C THR A 56 3.49 -2.39 10.33
N LEU A 57 3.28 -2.87 9.11
CA LEU A 57 4.15 -2.57 7.97
C LEU A 57 4.24 -1.07 7.68
N CYS A 58 3.12 -0.35 7.74
CA CYS A 58 3.11 1.10 7.52
C CYS A 58 3.90 1.85 8.59
N LEU A 59 3.79 1.42 9.86
CA LEU A 59 4.56 1.99 10.97
C LEU A 59 6.06 1.72 10.81
N ASP A 60 6.43 0.48 10.49
CA ASP A 60 7.83 0.06 10.32
C ASP A 60 8.53 0.85 9.21
N ILE A 61 7.83 1.09 8.10
CA ILE A 61 8.39 1.85 6.98
C ILE A 61 8.19 3.36 7.14
N GLY A 62 7.35 3.82 8.07
CA GLY A 62 6.99 5.23 8.23
C GLY A 62 6.17 5.78 7.06
N ALA A 63 5.22 5.00 6.53
CA ALA A 63 4.29 5.46 5.48
C ALA A 63 3.26 6.43 6.06
N GLU A 64 2.98 7.51 5.32
CA GLU A 64 1.98 8.52 5.67
C GLU A 64 0.72 8.38 4.79
N GLN A 65 0.88 7.85 3.58
CA GLN A 65 -0.23 7.58 2.64
C GLN A 65 -0.07 6.19 2.03
N VAL A 66 -1.19 5.48 1.86
CA VAL A 66 -1.25 4.16 1.24
C VAL A 66 -2.28 4.19 0.11
N TYR A 67 -1.80 4.02 -1.12
CA TYR A 67 -2.64 3.90 -2.30
C TYR A 67 -2.91 2.43 -2.58
N LEU A 68 -4.18 2.05 -2.42
CA LEU A 68 -4.70 0.71 -2.64
C LEU A 68 -5.07 0.55 -4.12
N MET A 69 -4.44 -0.41 -4.78
CA MET A 69 -4.48 -0.55 -6.24
C MET A 69 -5.29 -1.77 -6.69
N GLU A 70 -5.75 -2.60 -5.75
CA GLU A 70 -6.64 -3.73 -6.01
C GLU A 70 -7.92 -3.68 -5.18
N GLU A 71 -9.00 -4.25 -5.72
CA GLU A 71 -10.31 -4.26 -5.07
C GLU A 71 -10.31 -5.02 -3.73
N ALA A 72 -9.56 -6.12 -3.65
CA ALA A 72 -9.44 -6.90 -2.43
C ALA A 72 -8.83 -6.08 -1.28
N GLU A 73 -7.81 -5.26 -1.57
CA GLU A 73 -7.14 -4.39 -0.60
C GLU A 73 -8.10 -3.29 -0.12
N VAL A 74 -8.81 -2.65 -1.06
CA VAL A 74 -9.82 -1.62 -0.77
C VAL A 74 -10.91 -2.15 0.15
N ASN A 75 -11.47 -3.31 -0.19
CA ASN A 75 -12.55 -3.94 0.58
C ASN A 75 -12.08 -4.38 1.98
N ALA A 76 -10.80 -4.75 2.14
CA ALA A 76 -10.26 -5.18 3.42
C ALA A 76 -9.81 -4.01 4.32
N LEU A 77 -9.24 -2.94 3.76
CA LEU A 77 -8.60 -1.88 4.55
C LEU A 77 -9.45 -0.63 4.74
N LEU A 78 -10.22 -0.18 3.74
CA LEU A 78 -11.02 1.04 3.91
C LEU A 78 -12.03 0.96 5.06
N PRO A 79 -12.71 -0.19 5.34
CA PRO A 79 -13.56 -0.31 6.52
C PRO A 79 -12.80 -0.11 7.85
N SER A 80 -11.49 -0.35 7.84
CA SER A 80 -10.59 -0.15 8.98
C SER A 80 -9.92 1.22 8.98
N GLY A 81 -10.36 2.18 8.15
CA GLY A 81 -9.68 3.48 7.98
C GLY A 81 -9.45 4.27 9.27
N GLN A 82 -10.35 4.16 10.27
CA GLN A 82 -10.15 4.79 11.58
C GLN A 82 -8.86 4.30 12.26
N LEU A 83 -8.58 2.99 12.21
CA LEU A 83 -7.38 2.38 12.79
C LEU A 83 -6.09 3.01 12.25
N PHE A 84 -6.05 3.33 10.95
CA PHE A 84 -4.89 3.94 10.30
C PHE A 84 -4.79 5.44 10.60
N THR A 85 -5.94 6.12 10.66
CA THR A 85 -6.01 7.57 10.89
C THR A 85 -5.48 7.94 12.29
N GLU A 86 -5.65 7.07 13.29
CA GLU A 86 -5.08 7.22 14.64
C GLU A 86 -3.54 7.37 14.64
N TYR A 87 -2.87 6.88 13.59
CA TYR A 87 -1.42 6.97 13.40
C TYR A 87 -1.00 7.94 12.30
N ASN A 88 -1.90 8.81 11.83
CA ASN A 88 -1.67 9.75 10.71
C ASN A 88 -1.34 9.04 9.39
N ILE A 89 -1.94 7.87 9.16
CA ILE A 89 -1.82 7.12 7.91
C ILE A 89 -3.13 7.25 7.14
N GLU A 90 -3.06 7.80 5.92
CA GLU A 90 -4.21 7.95 5.04
C GLU A 90 -4.32 6.75 4.08
N LEU A 91 -5.48 6.11 4.03
CA LEU A 91 -5.79 5.08 3.04
C LEU A 91 -6.58 5.67 1.87
N ILE A 92 -6.14 5.43 0.64
CA ILE A 92 -6.70 6.02 -0.57
C ILE A 92 -6.99 4.91 -1.59
N ASP A 93 -8.20 4.90 -2.18
CA ASP A 93 -8.50 4.07 -3.34
C ASP A 93 -7.79 4.64 -4.57
N GLY A 94 -6.65 4.06 -4.92
CA GLY A 94 -5.78 4.51 -6.02
C GLY A 94 -6.22 4.01 -7.39
N ARG A 95 -7.24 3.15 -7.48
CA ARG A 95 -7.68 2.52 -8.73
C ARG A 95 -8.28 3.52 -9.74
N ASN A 96 -8.73 4.68 -9.24
CA ASN A 96 -9.39 5.71 -10.05
C ASN A 96 -8.48 6.91 -10.40
N LEU A 97 -7.15 6.80 -10.18
CA LEU A 97 -6.18 7.91 -10.31
C LEU A 97 -5.23 7.82 -11.54
#